data_AF-A0AAV0ING7-F1
#
_entry.id   AF-A0AAV0ING7-F1
#
_cell.length_a   1.000
_cell.length_b   1.000
_cell.length_c   1.000
_cell.angle_alpha   90.00
_cell.angle_beta   90.00
_cell.angle_gamma   90.00
#
_symmetry.space_group_name_H-M   'P 1'
#
loop_
_entity.id
_entity.type
_entity.pdbx_description
1 polymer ?
#
loop_
_entity_poly.entity_id
_entity_poly.type
_entity_poly.pdbx_seq_one_letter_code
_entity_poly.pdbx_strand_id
1 'polypeptide(L)'
;MSSYGRSYSSESYAPSAPSLPESYRQQERDRGASGSARPQSSGYGVHQNQQYQQHPPAYGQGQSSSSSGYSGFPPGTHPDVIRSFEMVDVDRSGYIDEKELQRALSSGYQRFNLRTIRLLMFLFKNPHDALRIGPKEFAALWSCLGQWRAIYDRYDRDRSGKIDLFELRDALYGLGYAVPPSVLQILMSKYDDGSGRKIELGFDSFVECGLILKGLTEKFKEKDKRYVGQATFNYDEFMSTVLPFLVAYD
;
A
#
# COMPACT_ATOMS: atom_id res chain seq x y z
N MET A 1 -54.25 0.20 9.28
CA MET A 1 -53.32 0.80 10.26
C MET A 1 -51.92 0.35 9.88
N SER A 2 -51.09 1.33 9.53
CA SER A 2 -49.67 1.19 9.23
C SER A 2 -48.88 0.64 10.42
N SER A 3 -47.87 -0.18 10.18
CA SER A 3 -46.64 -0.10 10.97
C SER A 3 -45.41 -0.36 10.08
N TYR A 4 -44.46 0.55 10.23
CA TYR A 4 -43.19 0.64 9.52
C TYR A 4 -42.08 -0.02 10.35
N GLY A 5 -41.06 -0.51 9.64
CA GLY A 5 -39.64 -0.53 10.06
C GLY A 5 -39.26 -1.59 11.12
N ARG A 6 -38.07 -2.19 11.12
CA ARG A 6 -36.76 -1.80 10.57
C ARG A 6 -36.02 -3.08 10.17
N SER A 7 -35.56 -3.16 8.93
CA SER A 7 -34.47 -4.06 8.57
C SER A 7 -33.17 -3.43 9.10
N TYR A 8 -32.51 -4.09 10.05
CA TYR A 8 -31.14 -3.76 10.42
C TYR A 8 -30.21 -4.32 9.35
N SER A 9 -29.78 -3.47 8.41
CA SER A 9 -28.60 -3.73 7.59
C SER A 9 -27.37 -3.57 8.50
N SER A 10 -26.93 -4.67 9.08
CA SER A 10 -25.62 -4.81 9.70
C SER A 10 -24.57 -4.93 8.59
N GLU A 11 -24.23 -3.83 7.93
CA GLU A 11 -22.99 -3.75 7.16
C GLU A 11 -21.82 -3.73 8.14
N SER A 12 -21.32 -4.92 8.44
CA SER A 12 -20.06 -5.13 9.14
C SER A 12 -18.94 -4.54 8.30
N TYR A 13 -18.58 -3.29 8.58
CA TYR A 13 -17.52 -2.52 7.92
C TYR A 13 -16.15 -3.07 8.34
N ALA A 14 -15.82 -4.29 7.91
CA ALA A 14 -14.46 -4.79 8.01
C ALA A 14 -13.59 -4.01 7.02
N PRO A 15 -12.44 -3.42 7.43
CA PRO A 15 -11.64 -2.60 6.55
C PRO A 15 -10.90 -3.49 5.55
N SER A 16 -11.49 -3.68 4.36
CA SER A 16 -10.77 -4.21 3.18
C SER A 16 -9.56 -3.33 2.85
N ALA A 17 -8.62 -3.83 2.06
CA ALA A 17 -7.42 -3.07 1.67
C ALA A 17 -7.75 -1.62 1.28
N PRO A 18 -7.00 -0.63 1.79
CA PRO A 18 -7.40 0.77 1.74
C PRO A 18 -7.43 1.32 0.31
N SER A 19 -8.37 2.22 0.06
CA SER A 19 -8.26 3.16 -1.06
C SER A 19 -7.23 4.24 -0.72
N LEU A 20 -6.48 4.69 -1.74
CA LEU A 20 -5.42 5.68 -1.58
C LEU A 20 -6.00 7.04 -1.11
N PRO A 21 -5.53 7.64 0.01
CA PRO A 21 -5.96 8.97 0.41
C PRO A 21 -5.54 10.03 -0.62
N GLU A 22 -6.39 11.05 -0.86
CA GLU A 22 -6.18 12.06 -1.90
C GLU A 22 -4.84 12.81 -1.78
N SER A 23 -4.34 13.01 -0.56
CA SER A 23 -3.06 13.66 -0.26
C SER A 23 -1.85 12.96 -0.89
N TYR A 24 -1.86 11.62 -0.96
CA TYR A 24 -0.78 10.84 -1.56
C TYR A 24 -0.86 10.82 -3.10
N ARG A 25 -2.07 10.90 -3.67
CA ARG A 25 -2.27 11.08 -5.13
C ARG A 25 -1.68 12.40 -5.64
N GLN A 26 -1.67 13.43 -4.80
CA GLN A 26 -1.13 14.74 -5.15
C GLN A 26 0.41 14.75 -5.13
N GLN A 27 1.03 14.01 -4.22
CA GLN A 27 2.48 13.95 -4.06
C GLN A 27 3.21 13.26 -5.24
N GLU A 28 2.56 12.32 -5.94
CA GLU A 28 3.09 11.72 -7.17
C GLU A 28 2.98 12.64 -8.40
N ARG A 29 1.99 13.55 -8.45
CA ARG A 29 1.90 14.54 -9.53
C ARG A 29 3.03 15.56 -9.47
N ASP A 30 3.42 15.99 -8.26
CA ASP A 30 4.48 16.98 -8.09
C ASP A 30 5.89 16.43 -8.34
N ARG A 31 6.12 15.12 -8.14
CA ARG A 31 7.41 14.50 -8.50
C ARG A 31 7.62 14.32 -10.01
N GLY A 32 6.56 14.32 -10.80
CA GLY A 32 6.61 14.23 -12.27
C GLY A 32 6.72 15.56 -13.00
N ALA A 33 6.64 16.69 -12.29
CA ALA A 33 6.54 18.02 -12.90
C ALA A 33 7.55 19.01 -12.27
N SER A 34 8.85 18.71 -12.34
CA SER A 34 9.90 19.70 -12.11
C SER A 34 10.81 19.80 -13.33
N GLY A 35 10.28 20.46 -14.36
CA GLY A 35 11.02 20.82 -15.57
C GLY A 35 10.53 22.16 -16.10
N SER A 36 11.44 23.13 -16.11
CA SER A 36 11.40 24.38 -16.89
C SER A 36 10.62 25.57 -16.31
N ALA A 37 11.35 26.35 -15.50
CA ALA A 37 11.08 27.75 -15.24
C ALA A 37 11.32 28.62 -16.49
N ARG A 38 10.46 29.62 -16.71
CA ARG A 38 10.80 30.87 -17.42
C ARG A 38 9.88 32.02 -16.98
N PRO A 39 10.38 33.26 -16.81
CA PRO A 39 9.62 34.34 -16.18
C PRO A 39 8.93 35.24 -17.20
N GLN A 40 7.73 35.74 -16.86
CA GLN A 40 7.11 36.86 -17.57
C GLN A 40 6.70 37.96 -16.60
N SER A 41 7.14 39.16 -16.97
CA SER A 41 6.89 40.47 -16.39
C SER A 41 5.42 40.88 -16.49
N SER A 42 4.89 41.49 -15.43
CA SER A 42 3.70 42.34 -15.50
C SER A 42 3.94 43.64 -14.75
N GLY A 43 3.55 44.72 -15.41
CA GLY A 43 3.74 46.10 -14.99
C GLY A 43 2.60 46.66 -14.13
N TYR A 44 2.89 47.89 -13.72
CA TYR A 44 2.21 48.85 -12.86
C TYR A 44 0.67 48.93 -12.91
N GLY A 45 0.08 49.08 -11.71
CA GLY A 45 -1.26 49.63 -11.47
C GLY A 45 -1.40 50.04 -9.99
N VAL A 46 -1.79 51.30 -9.76
CA VAL A 46 -1.70 52.06 -8.50
C VAL A 46 -3.10 52.36 -7.93
N HIS A 47 -3.17 52.55 -6.59
CA HIS A 47 -4.28 53.05 -5.73
C HIS A 47 -5.40 52.05 -5.36
N GLN A 48 -6.03 52.05 -4.18
CA GLN A 48 -6.16 53.06 -3.12
C GLN A 48 -6.45 52.39 -1.74
N ASN A 49 -6.09 53.10 -0.69
CA ASN A 49 -6.12 52.78 0.74
C ASN A 49 -7.53 52.91 1.36
N GLN A 50 -7.96 51.99 2.23
CA GLN A 50 -8.94 52.29 3.29
C GLN A 50 -8.95 51.27 4.45
N GLN A 51 -8.43 51.76 5.58
CA GLN A 51 -8.93 51.69 6.96
C GLN A 51 -9.15 50.36 7.72
N TYR A 52 -8.40 50.33 8.83
CA TYR A 52 -8.39 49.44 9.99
C TYR A 52 -9.73 49.25 10.72
N GLN A 53 -9.97 48.01 11.16
CA GLN A 53 -10.59 47.71 12.47
C GLN A 53 -10.14 46.32 12.96
N GLN A 54 -9.45 46.32 14.10
CA GLN A 54 -8.91 45.15 14.78
C GLN A 54 -9.99 44.58 15.72
N HIS A 55 -10.33 43.30 15.56
CA HIS A 55 -11.03 42.51 16.58
C HIS A 55 -10.19 41.26 16.89
N PRO A 56 -9.94 40.93 18.17
CA PRO A 56 -9.21 39.72 18.55
C PRO A 56 -10.16 38.52 18.65
N PRO A 57 -9.85 37.36 18.07
CA PRO A 57 -10.55 36.13 18.44
C PRO A 57 -9.84 35.47 19.62
N ALA A 58 -10.63 35.35 20.68
CA ALA A 58 -10.53 34.46 21.82
C ALA A 58 -9.69 33.19 21.60
N TYR A 59 -8.81 32.92 22.57
CA TYR A 59 -8.35 31.58 22.88
C TYR A 59 -9.57 30.70 23.21
N GLY A 60 -9.83 29.70 22.38
CA GLY A 60 -10.94 28.79 22.55
C GLY A 60 -10.67 27.47 21.83
N GLN A 61 -10.69 26.41 22.63
CA GLN A 61 -10.75 25.00 22.26
C GLN A 61 -9.47 24.38 21.68
N GLY A 62 -8.70 23.80 22.60
CA GLY A 62 -7.96 22.60 22.30
C GLY A 62 -8.91 21.59 21.65
N GLN A 63 -8.54 21.15 20.44
CA GLN A 63 -9.04 19.90 19.91
C GLN A 63 -8.66 18.83 20.92
N SER A 64 -9.67 18.26 21.56
CA SER A 64 -9.60 16.98 22.21
C SER A 64 -9.23 15.96 21.15
N SER A 65 -7.92 15.84 20.92
CA SER A 65 -7.32 14.63 20.39
C SER A 65 -7.77 13.53 21.32
N SER A 66 -8.77 12.77 20.90
CA SER A 66 -9.11 11.50 21.50
C SER A 66 -7.79 10.75 21.67
N SER A 67 -7.37 10.58 22.91
CA SER A 67 -6.19 9.85 23.28
C SER A 67 -6.44 8.38 22.94
N SER A 68 -6.29 8.05 21.66
CA SER A 68 -6.16 6.68 21.19
C SER A 68 -5.01 6.08 21.97
N GLY A 69 -5.28 4.99 22.71
CA GLY A 69 -4.37 4.37 23.66
C GLY A 69 -3.08 3.75 23.07
N TYR A 70 -2.79 4.03 21.80
CA TYR A 70 -1.65 3.51 21.05
C TYR A 70 -0.60 4.60 20.84
N SER A 71 0.40 4.67 21.72
CA SER A 71 1.49 5.65 21.67
C SER A 71 2.61 5.31 20.67
N GLY A 72 2.31 4.63 19.56
CA GLY A 72 3.31 4.06 18.65
C GLY A 72 3.33 4.62 17.22
N PHE A 73 2.39 5.50 16.86
CA PHE A 73 2.30 6.00 15.47
C PHE A 73 3.32 7.12 15.20
N PRO A 74 3.91 7.16 13.99
CA PRO A 74 4.71 8.29 13.54
C PRO A 74 3.93 9.61 13.59
N PRO A 75 4.59 10.75 13.91
CA PRO A 75 3.95 12.06 13.85
C PRO A 75 3.34 12.33 12.47
N GLY A 76 2.09 12.82 12.44
CA GLY A 76 1.38 13.12 11.19
C GLY A 76 0.71 11.91 10.52
N THR A 77 0.68 10.74 11.18
CA THR A 77 -0.10 9.59 10.67
C THR A 77 -1.58 9.98 10.51
N HIS A 78 -2.16 9.66 9.36
CA HIS A 78 -3.53 10.03 9.05
C HIS A 78 -4.53 9.36 10.02
N PRO A 79 -5.57 10.06 10.51
CA PRO A 79 -6.54 9.50 11.47
C PRO A 79 -7.20 8.21 10.99
N ASP A 80 -7.44 8.07 9.69
CA ASP A 80 -8.01 6.85 9.12
C ASP A 80 -7.08 5.64 9.27
N VAL A 81 -5.77 5.82 9.20
CA VAL A 81 -4.80 4.73 9.41
C VAL A 81 -4.81 4.27 10.87
N ILE A 82 -4.89 5.23 11.80
CA ILE A 82 -5.01 4.95 13.24
C ILE A 82 -6.30 4.19 13.52
N ARG A 83 -7.42 4.66 12.96
CA ARG A 83 -8.71 4.00 13.12
C ARG A 83 -8.73 2.60 12.48
N SER A 84 -8.11 2.44 11.32
CA SER A 84 -7.93 1.13 10.68
C SER A 84 -7.15 0.20 11.59
N PHE A 85 -6.04 0.64 12.18
CA PHE A 85 -5.28 -0.18 13.13
C PHE A 85 -6.14 -0.63 14.31
N GLU A 86 -6.88 0.29 14.93
CA GLU A 86 -7.79 -0.02 16.05
C GLU A 86 -8.91 -1.01 15.68
N MET A 87 -9.34 -1.01 14.41
CA MET A 87 -10.32 -1.97 13.91
C MET A 87 -9.71 -3.35 13.60
N VAL A 88 -8.42 -3.39 13.22
CA VAL A 88 -7.71 -4.63 12.90
C VAL A 88 -7.25 -5.34 14.18
N ASP A 89 -6.70 -4.59 15.14
CA ASP A 89 -6.30 -5.05 16.48
C ASP A 89 -7.54 -5.31 17.35
N VAL A 90 -8.14 -6.49 17.18
CA VAL A 90 -9.43 -6.84 17.79
C VAL A 90 -9.26 -7.26 19.24
N ASP A 91 -8.13 -7.86 19.57
CA ASP A 91 -7.81 -8.21 20.97
C ASP A 91 -7.25 -7.01 21.77
N ARG A 92 -6.99 -5.88 21.10
CA ARG A 92 -6.45 -4.64 21.66
C ARG A 92 -5.09 -4.84 22.33
N SER A 93 -4.28 -5.73 21.77
CA SER A 93 -2.98 -6.08 22.33
C SER A 93 -1.91 -5.01 22.12
N GLY A 94 -2.13 -4.01 21.26
CA GLY A 94 -1.05 -3.09 20.85
C GLY A 94 -0.42 -3.45 19.52
N TYR A 95 -0.73 -4.63 18.99
CA TYR A 95 -0.02 -5.25 17.90
C TYR A 95 -0.97 -6.06 17.02
N ILE A 96 -0.68 -6.15 15.74
CA ILE A 96 -1.47 -6.93 14.78
C ILE A 96 -0.77 -8.26 14.52
N ASP A 97 -1.51 -9.36 14.70
CA ASP A 97 -1.07 -10.71 14.35
C ASP A 97 -1.50 -11.17 12.94
N GLU A 98 -1.04 -12.35 12.53
CA GLU A 98 -1.34 -12.93 11.22
C GLU A 98 -2.84 -13.09 10.96
N LYS A 99 -3.61 -13.52 11.97
CA LYS A 99 -5.04 -13.79 11.84
C LYS A 99 -5.82 -12.50 11.72
N GLU A 100 -5.45 -11.50 12.52
CA GLU A 100 -6.03 -10.17 12.47
C GLU A 100 -5.78 -9.49 11.13
N LEU A 101 -4.54 -9.53 10.65
CA LEU A 101 -4.19 -8.97 9.35
C LEU A 101 -4.91 -9.70 8.21
N GLN A 102 -4.95 -11.03 8.23
CA GLN A 102 -5.67 -11.80 7.22
C GLN A 102 -7.16 -11.45 7.21
N ARG A 103 -7.78 -11.34 8.38
CA ARG A 103 -9.20 -11.00 8.49
C ARG A 103 -9.47 -9.59 7.97
N ALA A 104 -8.60 -8.64 8.26
CA ALA A 104 -8.72 -7.27 7.77
C ALA A 104 -8.66 -7.21 6.23
N LEU A 105 -7.64 -7.84 5.64
CA LEU A 105 -7.43 -7.76 4.19
C LEU A 105 -8.39 -8.64 3.39
N SER A 106 -9.03 -9.61 4.03
CA SER A 106 -10.08 -10.42 3.40
C SER A 106 -11.37 -9.63 3.28
N SER A 107 -12.06 -9.74 2.15
CA SER A 107 -13.34 -9.05 1.92
C SER A 107 -14.42 -10.06 1.56
N GLY A 108 -15.54 -10.06 2.29
CA GLY A 108 -16.71 -10.90 2.02
C GLY A 108 -16.35 -12.38 1.78
N TYR A 109 -16.31 -12.78 0.50
CA TYR A 109 -16.07 -14.15 0.04
C TYR A 109 -14.64 -14.42 -0.45
N GLN A 110 -13.77 -13.40 -0.49
CA GLN A 110 -12.36 -13.54 -0.88
C GLN A 110 -11.46 -13.49 0.34
N ARG A 111 -10.91 -14.66 0.69
CA ARG A 111 -9.91 -14.78 1.74
C ARG A 111 -8.54 -14.47 1.17
N PHE A 112 -7.87 -13.49 1.75
CA PHE A 112 -6.51 -13.12 1.38
C PHE A 112 -5.56 -14.29 1.64
N ASN A 113 -4.72 -14.64 0.66
CA ASN A 113 -3.79 -15.77 0.79
C ASN A 113 -2.85 -15.59 1.99
N LEU A 114 -2.78 -16.59 2.86
CA LEU A 114 -1.97 -16.57 4.08
C LEU A 114 -0.48 -16.38 3.75
N ARG A 115 -0.04 -16.90 2.61
CA ARG A 115 1.30 -16.72 2.06
C ARG A 115 1.65 -15.26 1.87
N THR A 116 0.73 -14.50 1.27
CA THR A 116 0.89 -13.07 1.07
C THR A 116 0.86 -12.33 2.42
N ILE A 117 0.00 -12.75 3.36
CA ILE A 117 -0.03 -12.17 4.72
C ILE A 117 1.32 -12.33 5.41
N ARG A 118 1.91 -13.53 5.39
CA ARG A 118 3.24 -13.79 5.96
C ARG A 118 4.33 -12.99 5.29
N LEU A 119 4.28 -12.83 3.97
CA LEU A 119 5.20 -11.96 3.25
C LEU A 119 5.07 -10.50 3.70
N LEU A 120 3.83 -9.99 3.84
CA LEU A 120 3.58 -8.62 4.30
C LEU A 120 4.09 -8.42 5.74
N MET A 121 3.82 -9.37 6.64
CA MET A 121 4.40 -9.33 7.98
C MET A 121 5.92 -9.37 7.92
N PHE A 122 6.50 -10.25 7.12
CA PHE A 122 7.95 -10.37 6.97
C PHE A 122 8.60 -9.05 6.53
N LEU A 123 8.03 -8.38 5.54
CA LEU A 123 8.57 -7.16 4.94
C LEU A 123 8.43 -5.93 5.83
N PHE A 124 7.39 -5.88 6.67
CA PHE A 124 7.07 -4.70 7.48
C PHE A 124 7.34 -4.88 8.97
N LYS A 125 7.67 -6.09 9.46
CA LYS A 125 7.92 -6.35 10.88
C LYS A 125 9.04 -5.49 11.46
N ASN A 126 8.98 -5.34 12.78
CA ASN A 126 10.10 -4.83 13.53
C ASN A 126 11.27 -5.85 13.49
N PRO A 127 12.53 -5.44 13.27
CA PRO A 127 13.68 -6.35 13.34
C PRO A 127 13.80 -7.11 14.67
N HIS A 128 13.29 -6.53 15.76
CA HIS A 128 13.33 -7.10 17.12
C HIS A 128 12.06 -7.87 17.52
N ASP A 129 10.98 -7.77 16.76
CA ASP A 129 9.76 -8.58 16.95
C ASP A 129 9.27 -9.06 15.58
N ALA A 130 9.55 -10.34 15.31
CA ALA A 130 9.35 -10.90 13.99
C ALA A 130 7.92 -11.35 13.69
N LEU A 131 7.05 -11.44 14.70
CA LEU A 131 5.76 -12.10 14.59
C LEU A 131 4.57 -11.15 14.67
N ARG A 132 4.82 -9.85 14.89
CA ARG A 132 3.79 -8.86 15.17
C ARG A 132 4.08 -7.54 14.48
N ILE A 133 3.01 -6.84 14.09
CA ILE A 133 3.08 -5.52 13.46
C ILE A 133 2.63 -4.47 14.48
N GLY A 134 3.52 -3.55 14.82
CA GLY A 134 3.18 -2.39 15.66
C GLY A 134 2.53 -1.25 14.86
N PRO A 135 2.08 -0.19 15.54
CA PRO A 135 1.44 0.97 14.90
C PRO A 135 2.26 1.61 13.77
N LYS A 136 3.58 1.74 13.97
CA LYS A 136 4.50 2.31 12.98
C LYS A 136 4.62 1.42 11.74
N GLU A 137 4.83 0.14 11.96
CA GLU A 137 4.95 -0.86 10.90
C GLU A 137 3.63 -0.96 10.11
N PHE A 138 2.50 -0.92 10.80
CA PHE A 138 1.19 -0.93 10.16
C PHE A 138 0.96 0.32 9.30
N ALA A 139 1.34 1.51 9.75
CA ALA A 139 1.19 2.72 8.94
C ALA A 139 1.95 2.61 7.61
N ALA A 140 3.16 2.04 7.63
CA ALA A 140 3.94 1.77 6.43
C ALA A 140 3.29 0.70 5.54
N LEU A 141 2.84 -0.41 6.14
CA LEU A 141 2.13 -1.49 5.43
C LEU A 141 0.85 -0.97 4.75
N TRP A 142 0.04 -0.23 5.48
CA TRP A 142 -1.24 0.29 5.02
C TRP A 142 -1.06 1.27 3.85
N SER A 143 -0.07 2.16 3.94
CA SER A 143 0.31 3.03 2.83
C SER A 143 0.76 2.24 1.60
N CYS A 144 1.57 1.20 1.80
CA CYS A 144 2.04 0.34 0.72
C CYS A 144 0.86 -0.37 0.03
N LEU A 145 -0.05 -0.97 0.79
CA LEU A 145 -1.24 -1.63 0.25
C LEU A 145 -2.14 -0.67 -0.51
N GLY A 146 -2.30 0.57 -0.03
CA GLY A 146 -3.03 1.61 -0.74
C GLY A 146 -2.40 1.94 -2.11
N GLN A 147 -1.08 2.04 -2.19
CA GLN A 147 -0.36 2.23 -3.45
C GLN A 147 -0.59 1.07 -4.41
N TRP A 148 -0.42 -0.17 -3.94
CA TRP A 148 -0.69 -1.36 -4.75
C TRP A 148 -2.15 -1.45 -5.20
N ARG A 149 -3.11 -1.01 -4.38
CA ARG A 149 -4.53 -0.95 -4.77
C ARG A 149 -4.75 0.01 -5.93
N ALA A 150 -4.19 1.22 -5.90
CA ALA A 150 -4.36 2.14 -7.02
C ALA A 150 -3.66 1.65 -8.29
N ILE A 151 -2.54 0.95 -8.18
CA ILE A 151 -1.89 0.32 -9.34
C ILE A 151 -2.81 -0.78 -9.90
N TYR A 152 -3.33 -1.66 -9.04
CA TYR A 152 -4.26 -2.71 -9.43
C TYR A 152 -5.47 -2.14 -10.18
N ASP A 153 -6.15 -1.15 -9.59
CA ASP A 153 -7.32 -0.50 -10.18
C ASP A 153 -7.00 0.24 -11.49
N ARG A 154 -5.79 0.75 -11.64
CA ARG A 154 -5.35 1.44 -12.86
C ARG A 154 -5.11 0.45 -14.01
N TYR A 155 -4.57 -0.72 -13.71
CA TYR A 155 -4.11 -1.67 -14.71
C TYR A 155 -5.11 -2.79 -15.01
N ASP A 156 -6.13 -2.99 -14.17
CA ASP A 156 -7.36 -3.73 -14.48
C ASP A 156 -8.20 -2.89 -15.46
N ARG A 157 -7.80 -2.92 -16.74
CA ARG A 157 -8.34 -2.03 -17.78
C ARG A 157 -9.71 -2.46 -18.22
N ASP A 158 -9.95 -3.77 -18.23
CA ASP A 158 -11.24 -4.35 -18.59
C ASP A 158 -12.24 -4.36 -17.41
N ARG A 159 -11.78 -3.98 -16.20
CA ARG A 159 -12.58 -3.94 -14.96
C ARG A 159 -13.15 -5.32 -14.61
N SER A 160 -12.41 -6.37 -14.96
CA SER A 160 -12.76 -7.75 -14.61
C SER A 160 -12.65 -8.01 -13.11
N GLY A 161 -11.98 -7.12 -12.36
CA GLY A 161 -11.61 -7.34 -10.97
C GLY A 161 -10.44 -8.30 -10.83
N LYS A 162 -9.70 -8.53 -11.91
CA LYS A 162 -8.50 -9.38 -11.98
C LYS A 162 -7.46 -8.75 -12.91
N ILE A 163 -6.21 -9.20 -12.78
CA ILE A 163 -5.11 -8.75 -13.63
C ILE A 163 -4.60 -9.92 -14.47
N ASP A 164 -4.63 -9.77 -15.78
CA ASP A 164 -4.05 -10.76 -16.69
C ASP A 164 -2.54 -10.58 -16.95
N LEU A 165 -1.95 -11.46 -17.77
CA LEU A 165 -0.54 -11.40 -18.16
C LEU A 165 -0.13 -10.06 -18.78
N PHE A 166 -0.95 -9.51 -19.67
CA PHE A 166 -0.63 -8.28 -20.40
C PHE A 166 -0.77 -7.07 -19.48
N GLU A 167 -1.80 -7.04 -18.65
CA GLU A 167 -2.00 -6.01 -17.63
C GLU A 167 -0.91 -6.05 -16.57
N LEU A 168 -0.49 -7.24 -16.12
CA LEU A 168 0.64 -7.41 -15.21
C LEU A 168 1.93 -6.88 -15.85
N ARG A 169 2.20 -7.24 -17.11
CA ARG A 169 3.38 -6.76 -17.84
C ARG A 169 3.40 -5.22 -17.89
N ASP A 170 2.27 -4.63 -18.26
CA ASP A 170 2.15 -3.18 -18.39
C ASP A 170 2.23 -2.48 -17.01
N ALA A 171 1.70 -3.10 -15.95
CA ALA A 171 1.80 -2.63 -14.57
C ALA A 171 3.26 -2.64 -14.09
N LEU A 172 3.95 -3.76 -14.25
CA LEU A 172 5.36 -3.90 -13.86
C LEU A 172 6.25 -2.94 -14.63
N TYR A 173 6.00 -2.77 -15.93
CA TYR A 173 6.69 -1.78 -16.75
C TYR A 173 6.43 -0.35 -16.24
N GLY A 174 5.19 -0.01 -15.91
CA GLY A 174 4.82 1.28 -15.33
C GLY A 174 5.48 1.58 -13.97
N LEU A 175 5.79 0.54 -13.20
CA LEU A 175 6.57 0.63 -11.96
C LEU A 175 8.09 0.72 -12.18
N GLY A 176 8.54 0.72 -13.44
CA GLY A 176 9.95 0.81 -13.80
C GLY A 176 10.68 -0.54 -13.82
N TYR A 177 9.95 -1.65 -13.87
CA TYR A 177 10.51 -3.00 -13.95
C TYR A 177 10.38 -3.56 -15.37
N ALA A 178 11.51 -3.62 -16.07
CA ALA A 178 11.61 -4.30 -17.37
C ALA A 178 11.82 -5.81 -17.17
N VAL A 179 10.74 -6.53 -16.90
CA VAL A 179 10.80 -7.99 -16.68
C VAL A 179 10.86 -8.72 -18.02
N PRO A 180 11.85 -9.60 -18.26
CA PRO A 180 11.90 -10.41 -19.47
C PRO A 180 10.65 -11.30 -19.61
N PRO A 181 10.13 -11.53 -20.83
CA PRO A 181 8.93 -12.35 -21.04
C PRO A 181 9.04 -13.75 -20.43
N SER A 182 10.22 -14.38 -20.49
CA SER A 182 10.45 -15.70 -19.89
C SER A 182 10.31 -15.70 -18.37
N VAL A 183 10.77 -14.65 -17.70
CA VAL A 183 10.63 -14.48 -16.24
C VAL A 183 9.17 -14.22 -15.87
N LEU A 184 8.46 -13.41 -16.67
CA LEU A 184 7.04 -13.14 -16.44
C LEU A 184 6.19 -14.40 -16.56
N GLN A 185 6.50 -15.29 -17.51
CA GLN A 185 5.83 -16.59 -17.64
C GLN A 185 6.05 -17.48 -16.41
N ILE A 186 7.28 -17.57 -15.90
CA ILE A 186 7.59 -18.32 -14.67
C ILE A 186 6.84 -17.73 -13.47
N LEU A 187 6.73 -16.40 -13.41
CA LEU A 187 6.02 -15.71 -12.35
C LEU A 187 4.51 -16.00 -12.39
N MET A 188 3.92 -16.01 -13.59
CA MET A 188 2.51 -16.32 -13.77
C MET A 188 2.19 -17.79 -13.52
N SER A 189 3.05 -18.73 -13.91
CA SER A 189 2.81 -20.17 -13.70
C SER A 189 2.64 -20.54 -12.23
N LYS A 190 3.16 -19.72 -11.30
CA LYS A 190 2.94 -19.89 -9.85
C LYS A 190 1.46 -19.75 -9.46
N TYR A 191 0.69 -18.94 -10.18
CA TYR A 191 -0.71 -18.64 -9.90
C TYR A 191 -1.66 -19.44 -10.80
N ASP A 192 -1.14 -20.39 -11.57
CA ASP A 192 -1.95 -21.35 -12.32
C ASP A 192 -2.64 -22.30 -11.33
N ASP A 193 -3.96 -22.41 -11.43
CA ASP A 193 -4.77 -23.34 -10.64
C ASP A 193 -4.87 -24.73 -11.28
N GLY A 194 -4.21 -24.94 -12.42
CA GLY A 194 -4.23 -26.20 -13.18
C GLY A 194 -5.56 -26.45 -13.90
N SER A 195 -6.49 -25.50 -13.88
CA SER A 195 -7.81 -25.64 -14.53
C SER A 195 -7.76 -25.49 -16.05
N GLY A 196 -6.61 -25.12 -16.61
CA GLY A 196 -6.44 -24.80 -18.04
C GLY A 196 -7.11 -23.50 -18.46
N ARG A 197 -7.67 -22.74 -17.51
CA ARG A 197 -8.19 -21.39 -17.75
C ARG A 197 -7.04 -20.38 -17.83
N LYS A 198 -7.34 -19.22 -18.41
CA LYS A 198 -6.41 -18.09 -18.42
C LYS A 198 -6.01 -17.74 -16.98
N ILE A 199 -4.71 -17.61 -16.72
CA ILE A 199 -4.19 -17.20 -15.43
C ILE A 199 -4.53 -15.73 -15.22
N GLU A 200 -5.20 -15.43 -14.12
CA GLU A 200 -5.66 -14.09 -13.76
C GLU A 200 -5.43 -13.87 -12.26
N LEU A 201 -4.86 -12.73 -11.91
CA LEU A 201 -4.46 -12.44 -10.53
C LEU A 201 -5.54 -11.64 -9.81
N GLY A 202 -6.02 -12.20 -8.69
CA GLY A 202 -6.71 -11.42 -7.67
C GLY A 202 -5.77 -10.39 -7.04
N PHE A 203 -6.33 -9.46 -6.26
CA PHE A 203 -5.55 -8.40 -5.62
C PHE A 203 -4.42 -8.94 -4.72
N ASP A 204 -4.67 -10.00 -3.96
CA ASP A 204 -3.68 -10.62 -3.09
C ASP A 204 -2.48 -11.19 -3.87
N SER A 205 -2.77 -11.93 -4.93
CA SER A 205 -1.79 -12.57 -5.81
C SER A 205 -0.98 -11.53 -6.58
N PHE A 206 -1.62 -10.43 -6.99
CA PHE A 206 -0.96 -9.30 -7.60
C PHE A 206 -0.01 -8.58 -6.63
N VAL A 207 -0.44 -8.30 -5.40
CA VAL A 207 0.41 -7.70 -4.35
C VAL A 207 1.60 -8.59 -4.05
N GLU A 208 1.38 -9.90 -3.88
CA GLU A 208 2.44 -10.87 -3.63
C GLU A 208 3.48 -10.88 -4.75
N CYS A 209 3.00 -11.01 -5.99
CA CYS A 209 3.81 -10.98 -7.20
C CYS A 209 4.68 -9.72 -7.28
N GLY A 210 4.04 -8.57 -7.08
CA GLY A 210 4.68 -7.27 -7.15
C GLY A 210 5.73 -7.04 -6.05
N LEU A 211 5.43 -7.42 -4.81
CA LEU A 211 6.35 -7.27 -3.68
C LEU A 211 7.57 -8.17 -3.78
N ILE A 212 7.40 -9.44 -4.21
CA ILE A 212 8.52 -10.35 -4.45
C ILE A 212 9.44 -9.78 -5.54
N LEU A 213 8.87 -9.36 -6.67
CA LEU A 213 9.65 -8.81 -7.77
C LEU A 213 10.37 -7.53 -7.37
N LYS A 214 9.68 -6.61 -6.69
CA LYS A 214 10.27 -5.36 -6.18
C LYS A 214 11.44 -5.67 -5.24
N GLY A 215 11.25 -6.53 -4.25
CA GLY A 215 12.28 -6.86 -3.27
C GLY A 215 13.51 -7.55 -3.88
N LEU A 216 13.30 -8.54 -4.76
CA LEU A 216 14.40 -9.18 -5.48
C LEU A 216 15.14 -8.20 -6.41
N THR A 217 14.40 -7.32 -7.10
CA THR A 217 15.00 -6.30 -7.97
C THR A 217 15.82 -5.29 -7.17
N GLU A 218 15.35 -4.86 -6.00
CA GLU A 218 16.10 -3.97 -5.11
C GLU A 218 17.39 -4.63 -4.63
N LYS A 219 17.33 -5.88 -4.20
CA LYS A 219 18.52 -6.65 -3.81
C LYS A 219 19.50 -6.87 -4.97
N PHE A 220 19.00 -7.09 -6.18
CA PHE A 220 19.82 -7.15 -7.38
C PHE A 220 20.54 -5.81 -7.62
N LYS A 221 19.82 -4.69 -7.54
CA LYS A 221 20.37 -3.33 -7.72
C LYS A 221 21.41 -2.96 -6.67
N GLU A 222 21.29 -3.46 -5.43
CA GLU A 222 22.33 -3.28 -4.40
C GLU A 222 23.69 -3.87 -4.84
N LYS A 223 23.67 -4.92 -5.66
CA LYS A 223 24.87 -5.60 -6.20
C LYS A 223 25.28 -5.09 -7.59
N ASP A 224 24.34 -4.70 -8.44
CA ASP A 224 24.60 -4.09 -9.75
C ASP A 224 24.82 -2.57 -9.65
N LYS A 225 25.90 -2.16 -8.97
CA LYS A 225 26.23 -0.74 -8.73
C LYS A 225 26.50 0.06 -10.01
N ARG A 226 26.77 -0.62 -11.12
CA ARG A 226 27.07 -0.01 -12.43
C ARG A 226 25.84 0.02 -13.35
N TYR A 227 24.71 -0.54 -12.92
CA TYR A 227 23.48 -0.63 -13.70
C TYR A 227 23.69 -1.26 -15.08
N VAL A 228 24.52 -2.31 -15.15
CA VAL A 228 24.85 -3.03 -16.39
C VAL A 228 23.97 -4.27 -16.60
N GLY A 229 23.05 -4.54 -15.68
CA GLY A 229 22.17 -5.71 -15.70
C GLY A 229 22.86 -6.99 -15.24
N GLN A 230 23.98 -6.88 -14.51
CA GLN A 230 24.74 -8.02 -13.99
C GLN A 230 25.16 -7.79 -12.54
N ALA A 231 24.97 -8.80 -11.71
CA ALA A 231 25.37 -8.79 -10.30
C ALA A 231 26.07 -10.11 -9.94
N THR A 232 27.12 -10.03 -9.13
CA THR A 232 27.84 -11.20 -8.62
C THR A 232 27.47 -11.40 -7.15
N PHE A 233 27.08 -12.63 -6.82
CA PHE A 233 26.77 -13.08 -5.47
C PHE A 233 27.66 -14.27 -5.14
N ASN A 234 28.19 -14.33 -3.93
CA ASN A 234 28.63 -15.62 -3.40
C ASN A 234 27.40 -16.43 -2.95
N TYR A 235 27.59 -17.71 -2.62
CA TYR A 235 26.48 -18.59 -2.27
C TYR A 235 25.70 -18.11 -1.04
N ASP A 236 26.40 -17.68 0.02
CA ASP A 236 25.77 -17.20 1.26
C ASP A 236 24.92 -15.93 1.02
N GLU A 237 25.45 -14.99 0.25
CA GLU A 237 24.74 -13.76 -0.14
C GLU A 237 23.52 -14.05 -1.01
N PHE A 238 23.65 -15.00 -1.95
CA PHE A 238 22.54 -15.42 -2.79
C PHE A 238 21.42 -16.04 -1.95
N MET A 239 21.76 -17.00 -1.08
CA MET A 239 20.78 -17.68 -0.23
C MET A 239 20.10 -16.70 0.72
N SER A 240 20.88 -15.84 1.40
CA SER A 240 20.34 -14.81 2.31
C SER A 240 19.48 -13.77 1.60
N THR A 241 19.70 -13.54 0.29
CA THR A 241 18.88 -12.63 -0.52
C THR A 241 17.57 -13.28 -0.94
N VAL A 242 17.61 -14.54 -1.38
CA VAL A 242 16.47 -15.20 -2.02
C VAL A 242 15.54 -15.90 -1.02
N LEU A 243 16.11 -16.55 0.01
CA LEU A 243 15.33 -17.30 1.00
C LEU A 243 14.24 -16.47 1.70
N PRO A 244 14.43 -15.19 2.06
CA PRO A 244 13.35 -14.38 2.64
C PRO A 244 12.07 -14.32 1.79
N PHE A 245 12.20 -14.36 0.46
CA PHE A 245 11.07 -14.33 -0.48
C PHE A 245 10.51 -15.73 -0.78
N LEU A 246 11.23 -16.79 -0.39
CA LEU A 246 10.84 -18.19 -0.55
C LEU A 246 10.40 -18.87 0.75
N VAL A 247 10.84 -18.41 1.92
CA VAL A 247 10.57 -19.06 3.23
C VAL A 247 9.32 -18.47 3.89
N ALA A 248 8.77 -17.38 3.36
CA ALA A 248 7.38 -16.96 3.65
C ALA A 248 6.32 -17.99 3.17
N TYR A 249 6.73 -19.21 2.81
CA TYR A 249 5.96 -20.23 2.13
C TYR A 249 5.60 -21.46 2.97
N ASP A 250 6.11 -21.60 4.20
CA ASP A 250 5.75 -22.71 5.12
C ASP A 250 5.21 -22.20 6.46
#